data_AF-A0A1M5BCB1-F1
#
_entry.id   AF-A0A1M5BCB1-F1
#
_cell.length_a   1.000
_cell.length_b   1.000
_cell.length_c   1.000
_cell.angle_alpha   90.00
_cell.angle_beta   90.00
_cell.angle_gamma   90.00
#
_symmetry.space_group_name_H-M   'P 1'
#
loop_
_entity.id
_entity.type
_entity.pdbx_description
1 polymer ?
#
loop_
_entity_poly.entity_id
_entity_poly.type
_entity_poly.pdbx_seq_one_letter_code
_entity_poly.pdbx_strand_id
1 'polypeptide(L)'
;MKYKLFFLLMISLFGCSKRTADCEIIISDYAVYSGYGVVNFSYSRTGEIRYIEFYPICTNNIECVERENITNSSFGEGIVIRENTNSKIWNTLIKDKSIIKNDEEYGKALIYIEFKSKIENNKTPKKFKNFISLFNKNFNLIIVDIGLYNVDTQKIKVIKGIK
;
A
#
# COMPACT_ATOMS: atom_id res chain seq x y z
N MET A 1 38.64 -17.98 -37.79
CA MET A 1 38.68 -16.67 -37.11
C MET A 1 37.39 -16.48 -36.33
N LYS A 2 37.51 -16.07 -35.06
CA LYS A 2 36.42 -15.91 -34.09
C LYS A 2 35.61 -14.65 -34.44
N TYR A 3 34.32 -14.78 -34.72
CA TYR A 3 33.41 -13.63 -34.69
C TYR A 3 33.02 -13.38 -33.23
N LYS A 4 33.64 -12.36 -32.62
CA LYS A 4 33.24 -11.84 -31.32
C LYS A 4 31.99 -10.97 -31.50
N LEU A 5 30.92 -11.41 -30.83
CA LEU A 5 29.97 -10.64 -30.02
C LEU A 5 29.84 -9.14 -30.35
N PHE A 6 28.63 -8.71 -30.73
CA PHE A 6 28.01 -7.51 -30.17
C PHE A 6 26.50 -7.77 -30.05
N PHE A 7 26.11 -8.47 -28.98
CA PHE A 7 24.74 -8.47 -28.51
C PHE A 7 24.51 -7.08 -27.92
N LEU A 8 23.87 -6.19 -28.68
CA LEU A 8 23.44 -4.89 -28.17
C LEU A 8 22.38 -5.16 -27.11
N LEU A 9 22.80 -5.15 -25.85
CA LEU A 9 21.92 -5.12 -24.70
C LEU A 9 21.17 -3.78 -24.77
N MET A 10 20.00 -3.78 -25.40
CA MET A 10 18.94 -2.81 -25.15
C MET A 10 18.53 -2.98 -23.69
N ILE A 11 19.34 -2.42 -22.79
CA ILE A 11 18.92 -2.14 -21.41
C ILE A 11 17.82 -1.11 -21.58
N SER A 12 16.57 -1.59 -21.62
CA SER A 12 15.42 -0.74 -21.41
C SER A 12 15.61 -0.08 -20.05
N LEU A 13 16.07 1.16 -20.09
CA LEU A 13 15.95 2.12 -19.00
C LEU A 13 14.45 2.36 -18.81
N PHE A 14 13.75 1.39 -18.21
CA PHE A 14 12.45 1.60 -17.59
C PHE A 14 12.70 2.50 -16.39
N GLY A 15 12.87 3.80 -16.66
CA GLY A 15 12.94 4.82 -15.64
C GLY A 15 11.67 4.73 -14.81
N CYS A 16 11.84 4.60 -13.50
CA CYS A 16 10.72 4.62 -12.56
C CYS A 16 10.14 6.03 -12.54
N SER A 17 9.20 6.32 -13.46
CA SER A 17 8.50 7.59 -13.47
C SER A 17 7.46 7.63 -12.36
N LYS A 18 7.45 8.72 -11.59
CA LYS A 18 6.46 8.96 -10.55
C LYS A 18 5.15 9.37 -11.23
N ARG A 19 4.03 8.76 -10.83
CA ARG A 19 2.68 9.17 -11.26
C ARG A 19 1.88 9.55 -10.04
N THR A 20 1.86 10.84 -9.73
CA THR A 20 1.18 11.42 -8.56
C THR A 20 -0.32 11.18 -8.56
N ALA A 21 -0.96 11.16 -9.73
CA ALA A 21 -2.39 10.85 -9.84
C ALA A 21 -2.75 9.44 -9.35
N ASP A 22 -1.80 8.49 -9.40
CA ASP A 22 -2.03 7.09 -9.02
C ASP A 22 -2.02 6.88 -7.48
N CYS A 23 -1.70 7.92 -6.69
CA CYS A 23 -1.58 7.87 -5.23
C CYS A 23 -2.31 9.02 -4.52
N GLU A 24 -3.12 9.80 -5.23
CA GLU A 24 -3.89 10.90 -4.68
C GLU A 24 -5.10 10.39 -3.89
N ILE A 25 -5.37 11.01 -2.73
CA ILE A 25 -6.55 10.68 -1.92
C ILE A 25 -7.75 11.42 -2.48
N ILE A 26 -8.74 10.68 -2.98
CA ILE A 26 -9.98 11.23 -3.51
C ILE A 26 -11.03 11.30 -2.40
N ILE A 27 -11.35 12.50 -1.94
CA ILE A 27 -12.39 12.73 -0.94
C ILE A 27 -13.68 13.13 -1.67
N SER A 28 -14.59 12.17 -1.82
CA SER A 28 -15.89 12.33 -2.49
C SER A 28 -16.94 11.39 -1.88
N ASP A 29 -18.22 11.68 -2.09
CA ASP A 29 -19.35 10.83 -1.64
C ASP A 29 -19.20 9.37 -2.09
N TYR A 30 -18.56 9.19 -3.24
CA TYR A 30 -18.18 7.90 -3.77
C TYR A 30 -16.77 7.98 -4.34
N ALA A 31 -15.86 7.21 -3.76
CA ALA A 31 -14.46 7.17 -4.16
C ALA A 31 -14.07 5.75 -4.59
N VAL A 32 -13.32 5.67 -5.68
CA VAL A 32 -12.69 4.44 -6.16
C VAL A 32 -11.20 4.58 -5.94
N TYR A 33 -10.64 3.65 -5.18
CA TYR A 33 -9.21 3.59 -4.91
C TYR A 33 -8.64 2.36 -5.59
N SER A 34 -7.57 2.54 -6.35
CA SER A 34 -6.85 1.45 -7.01
C SER A 34 -5.37 1.78 -7.06
N GLY A 35 -4.53 0.86 -6.59
CA GLY A 35 -3.10 1.08 -6.68
C GLY A 35 -2.25 0.12 -5.88
N TYR A 36 -0.95 0.28 -6.04
CA TYR A 36 0.06 -0.39 -5.24
C TYR A 36 0.33 0.41 -3.97
N GLY A 37 0.58 -0.30 -2.89
CA GLY A 37 0.98 0.35 -1.65
C GLY A 37 1.45 -0.64 -0.61
N VAL A 38 2.07 -0.09 0.41
CA VAL A 38 2.42 -0.86 1.60
C VAL A 38 1.24 -0.84 2.55
N VAL A 39 0.84 -2.01 3.04
CA VAL A 39 -0.03 -2.10 4.21
C VAL A 39 0.80 -2.35 5.46
N ASN A 40 0.39 -1.69 6.54
CA ASN A 40 0.72 -2.07 7.90
C ASN A 40 -0.60 -2.40 8.61
N PHE A 41 -0.77 -3.64 9.02
CA PHE A 41 -1.94 -4.07 9.78
C PHE A 41 -1.44 -4.52 11.15
N SER A 42 -1.92 -3.87 12.20
CA SER A 42 -1.41 -4.02 13.57
C SER A 42 -2.53 -4.38 14.54
N TYR A 43 -2.16 -4.74 15.76
CA TYR A 43 -3.12 -5.01 16.82
C TYR A 43 -4.07 -3.82 17.02
N SER A 44 -5.35 -4.14 17.17
CA SER A 44 -6.38 -3.17 17.52
C SER A 44 -6.93 -3.51 18.89
N ARG A 45 -6.82 -2.56 19.84
CA ARG A 45 -7.38 -2.71 21.20
C ARG A 45 -8.90 -2.83 21.19
N THR A 46 -9.56 -2.28 20.16
CA THR A 46 -11.00 -2.37 19.96
C THR A 46 -11.35 -3.66 19.20
N GLY A 47 -11.22 -4.80 19.89
CA GLY A 47 -11.72 -6.15 19.56
C GLY A 47 -12.02 -6.47 18.09
N GLU A 48 -13.16 -6.00 17.60
CA GLU A 48 -13.75 -6.36 16.29
C GLU A 48 -13.26 -5.52 15.11
N ILE A 49 -12.80 -4.28 15.36
CA ILE A 49 -12.32 -3.38 14.31
C ILE A 49 -10.84 -3.62 14.08
N ARG A 50 -10.49 -3.89 12.83
CA ARG A 50 -9.14 -4.08 12.32
C ARG A 50 -8.67 -2.79 11.67
N TYR A 51 -7.60 -2.25 12.23
CA TYR A 51 -6.99 -1.01 11.77
C TYR A 51 -5.88 -1.35 10.76
N ILE A 52 -6.02 -0.83 9.54
CA ILE A 52 -5.08 -1.05 8.44
C ILE A 52 -4.63 0.31 7.93
N GLU A 53 -3.32 0.54 7.97
CA GLU A 53 -2.69 1.68 7.32
C GLU A 53 -2.31 1.26 5.91
N PHE A 54 -2.75 2.00 4.90
CA PHE A 54 -2.35 1.80 3.51
C PHE A 54 -1.56 3.02 3.02
N TYR A 55 -0.32 2.79 2.61
CA TYR A 55 0.59 3.81 2.09
C TYR A 55 0.71 3.62 0.57
N PRO A 56 -0.04 4.38 -0.24
CA PRO A 56 0.00 4.24 -1.68
C PRO A 56 1.38 4.65 -2.20
N ILE A 57 1.88 3.91 -3.17
CA ILE A 57 3.13 4.23 -3.87
C ILE A 57 2.74 4.82 -5.23
N CYS A 58 3.24 6.02 -5.51
CA CYS A 58 2.96 6.80 -6.72
C CYS A 58 3.68 6.22 -7.95
N THR A 59 3.35 5.00 -8.35
CA THR A 59 3.90 4.33 -9.51
C THR A 59 2.90 3.40 -10.18
N ASN A 60 2.99 3.31 -11.51
CA ASN A 60 2.29 2.31 -12.31
C ASN A 60 3.19 1.10 -12.65
N ASN A 61 4.47 1.11 -12.25
CA ASN A 61 5.41 0.04 -12.53
C ASN A 61 5.81 -0.67 -11.23
N ILE A 62 5.24 -1.86 -11.01
CA ILE A 62 5.50 -2.66 -9.83
C ILE A 62 6.97 -3.12 -9.73
N GLU A 63 7.66 -3.34 -10.86
CA GLU A 63 9.06 -3.77 -10.87
C GLU A 63 9.97 -2.75 -10.17
N CYS A 64 9.62 -1.47 -10.23
CA CYS A 64 10.33 -0.41 -9.53
C CYS A 64 10.22 -0.52 -8.01
N VAL A 65 9.05 -0.95 -7.52
CA VAL A 65 8.81 -1.16 -6.10
C VAL A 65 9.49 -2.45 -5.62
N GLU A 66 9.45 -3.50 -6.44
CA GLU A 66 10.10 -4.78 -6.16
C GLU A 66 11.63 -4.66 -6.04
N ARG A 67 12.23 -3.70 -6.76
CA ARG A 67 13.66 -3.35 -6.65
C ARG A 67 14.00 -2.47 -5.43
N GLU A 68 13.04 -2.17 -4.56
CA GLU A 68 13.24 -1.44 -3.29
C GLU A 68 13.86 -0.03 -3.44
N ASN A 69 13.79 0.53 -4.65
CA ASN A 69 14.26 1.89 -4.94
C ASN A 69 13.16 2.93 -4.64
N ILE A 70 12.70 2.92 -3.39
CA ILE A 70 11.69 3.85 -2.89
C ILE A 70 12.27 4.83 -1.87
N THR A 71 11.71 6.04 -1.87
CA THR A 71 12.03 7.17 -0.99
C THR A 71 10.72 7.76 -0.44
N ASN A 72 10.78 8.70 0.52
CA ASN A 72 9.58 9.39 1.00
C ASN A 72 8.75 9.99 -0.15
N SER A 73 9.42 10.54 -1.17
CA SER A 73 8.73 11.09 -2.35
C SER A 73 8.08 10.05 -3.26
N SER A 74 8.35 8.76 -3.06
CA SER A 74 7.68 7.68 -3.79
C SER A 74 6.25 7.42 -3.27
N PHE A 75 5.93 7.85 -2.05
CA PHE A 75 4.63 7.62 -1.44
C PHE A 75 3.68 8.81 -1.65
N GLY A 76 2.38 8.49 -1.70
CA GLY A 76 1.31 9.46 -1.49
C GLY A 76 1.03 9.63 0.01
N GLU A 77 -0.02 10.38 0.34
CA GLU A 77 -0.56 10.37 1.69
C GLU A 77 -1.15 8.97 1.97
N GLY A 78 -0.81 8.39 3.12
CA GLY A 78 -1.39 7.14 3.58
C GLY A 78 -2.85 7.32 3.99
N ILE A 79 -3.63 6.24 3.97
CA ILE A 79 -5.02 6.21 4.40
C ILE A 79 -5.24 5.16 5.49
N VAL A 80 -6.16 5.47 6.40
CA VAL A 80 -6.67 4.52 7.38
C VAL A 80 -7.87 3.79 6.80
N ILE A 81 -7.81 2.46 6.78
CA ILE A 81 -8.92 1.58 6.42
C ILE A 81 -9.30 0.79 7.68
N ARG A 82 -10.57 0.85 8.08
CA ARG A 82 -11.09 0.09 9.22
C ARG A 82 -11.99 -1.01 8.72
N GLU A 83 -11.62 -2.23 9.04
CA GLU A 83 -12.32 -3.42 8.59
C GLU A 83 -12.85 -4.24 9.77
N ASN A 84 -13.80 -5.13 9.52
CA ASN A 84 -14.10 -6.20 10.46
C ASN A 84 -13.23 -7.44 10.16
N THR A 85 -13.26 -8.42 11.07
CA THR A 85 -12.52 -9.70 10.95
C THR A 85 -12.91 -10.54 9.74
N ASN A 86 -14.09 -10.32 9.18
CA ASN A 86 -14.62 -11.08 8.06
C ASN A 86 -14.39 -10.38 6.71
N SER A 87 -13.82 -9.17 6.72
CA SER A 87 -13.55 -8.43 5.48
C SER A 87 -12.59 -9.18 4.56
N LYS A 88 -12.71 -8.89 3.27
CA LYS A 88 -11.83 -9.48 2.24
C LYS A 88 -10.37 -9.04 2.45
N ILE A 89 -10.14 -7.76 2.76
CA ILE A 89 -8.80 -7.22 3.01
C ILE A 89 -8.17 -7.96 4.19
N TRP A 90 -8.85 -7.99 5.34
CA TRP A 90 -8.30 -8.62 6.55
C TRP A 90 -8.01 -10.10 6.34
N ASN A 91 -8.97 -10.84 5.79
CA ASN A 91 -8.82 -12.27 5.55
C ASN A 91 -7.69 -12.58 4.57
N THR A 92 -7.50 -11.76 3.53
CA THR A 92 -6.38 -11.94 2.60
C THR A 92 -5.05 -11.70 3.31
N LEU A 93 -4.91 -10.62 4.09
CA LEU A 93 -3.65 -10.31 4.79
C LEU A 93 -3.30 -11.36 5.85
N ILE A 94 -4.25 -11.75 6.69
CA ILE A 94 -3.95 -12.68 7.78
C ILE A 94 -3.61 -14.10 7.29
N LYS A 95 -4.24 -14.54 6.19
CA LYS A 95 -4.03 -15.89 5.64
C LYS A 95 -2.81 -15.99 4.72
N ASP A 96 -2.26 -14.86 4.27
CA ASP A 96 -1.11 -14.88 3.36
C ASP A 96 0.16 -15.32 4.09
N LYS A 97 0.78 -16.38 3.57
CA LYS A 97 1.97 -17.00 4.17
C LYS A 97 3.27 -16.29 3.81
N SER A 98 3.27 -15.41 2.80
CA SER A 98 4.45 -14.63 2.42
C SER A 98 4.70 -13.45 3.36
N ILE A 99 3.70 -13.07 4.16
CA ILE A 99 3.80 -11.98 5.12
C ILE A 99 4.50 -12.49 6.38
N ILE A 100 5.62 -11.86 6.73
CA ILE A 100 6.32 -12.09 7.99
C ILE A 100 5.50 -11.43 9.10
N LYS A 101 4.91 -12.26 9.95
CA LYS A 101 4.08 -11.80 11.07
C LYS A 101 4.90 -11.74 12.36
N ASN A 102 4.54 -10.81 13.24
CA ASN A 102 5.03 -10.76 14.61
C ASN A 102 4.28 -11.79 15.49
N ASP A 103 4.63 -11.85 16.78
CA ASP A 103 4.04 -12.78 17.75
C ASP A 103 2.53 -12.58 17.97
N GLU A 104 1.98 -11.46 17.51
CA GLU A 104 0.56 -11.13 17.56
C GLU A 104 -0.17 -11.41 16.23
N GLU A 105 0.48 -12.10 15.27
CA GLU A 105 -0.02 -12.43 13.93
C GLU A 105 -0.22 -11.21 13.01
N TYR A 106 0.50 -10.12 13.24
CA TYR A 106 0.41 -8.86 12.49
C TYR A 106 1.67 -8.56 11.70
N GLY A 107 1.58 -7.73 10.65
CA GLY A 107 2.74 -7.47 9.81
C GLY A 107 2.57 -6.39 8.76
N LYS A 108 3.54 -6.36 7.85
CA LYS A 108 3.59 -5.42 6.74
C LYS A 108 3.69 -6.16 5.41
N ALA A 109 3.07 -5.61 4.37
CA ALA A 109 3.13 -6.21 3.04
C ALA A 109 3.04 -5.15 1.95
N LEU A 110 3.72 -5.40 0.84
CA LEU A 110 3.43 -4.75 -0.43
C LEU A 110 2.23 -5.44 -1.06
N ILE A 111 1.21 -4.67 -1.40
CA ILE A 111 -0.02 -5.17 -2.01
C ILE A 111 -0.42 -4.33 -3.22
N TYR A 112 -1.27 -4.92 -4.05
CA TYR A 112 -2.20 -4.20 -4.90
C TYR A 112 -3.59 -4.29 -4.29
N ILE A 113 -4.31 -3.18 -4.24
CA ILE A 113 -5.69 -3.15 -3.76
C ILE A 113 -6.56 -2.28 -4.67
N GLU A 114 -7.81 -2.71 -4.85
CA GLU A 114 -8.88 -1.95 -5.47
C GLU A 114 -10.13 -2.05 -4.61
N PHE A 115 -10.66 -0.90 -4.20
CA PHE A 115 -11.88 -0.84 -3.40
C PHE A 115 -12.71 0.39 -3.71
N LYS A 116 -13.99 0.30 -3.36
CA LYS A 116 -14.95 1.40 -3.41
C LYS A 116 -15.32 1.80 -1.99
N SER A 117 -15.47 3.10 -1.76
CA SER A 117 -15.92 3.60 -0.46
C SER A 117 -16.92 4.72 -0.63
N LYS A 118 -17.87 4.78 0.30
CA LYS A 118 -18.69 5.96 0.54
C LYS A 118 -18.06 6.73 1.69
N ILE A 119 -17.58 7.93 1.42
CA ILE A 119 -17.02 8.81 2.44
C ILE A 119 -18.14 9.74 2.89
N GLU A 120 -18.37 9.84 4.20
CA GLU A 120 -19.25 10.87 4.73
C GLU A 120 -18.56 12.22 4.57
N ASN A 121 -18.98 13.03 3.59
CA ASN A 121 -18.41 14.36 3.29
C ASN A 121 -18.39 15.33 4.49
N ASN A 122 -19.14 15.01 5.55
CA ASN A 122 -19.29 15.84 6.74
C ASN A 122 -18.14 15.70 7.74
N LYS A 123 -17.24 14.71 7.55
CA LYS A 123 -16.09 14.50 8.44
C LYS A 123 -14.85 15.20 7.91
N THR A 124 -14.33 16.14 8.68
CA THR A 124 -13.03 16.75 8.39
C THR A 124 -11.92 15.69 8.43
N PRO A 125 -11.12 15.52 7.36
CA PRO A 125 -10.00 14.61 7.34
C PRO A 125 -9.03 14.89 8.48
N LYS A 126 -8.65 13.87 9.24
CA LYS A 126 -7.62 14.00 10.28
C LYS A 126 -6.27 13.58 9.71
N LYS A 127 -5.28 14.46 9.76
CA LYS A 127 -3.92 14.18 9.30
C LYS A 127 -2.98 13.97 10.47
N PHE A 128 -2.13 12.97 10.41
CA PHE A 128 -1.10 12.71 11.40
C PHE A 128 0.17 12.20 10.74
N LYS A 129 1.32 12.57 11.32
CA LYS A 129 2.63 12.05 10.90
C LYS A 129 2.79 10.65 11.45
N ASN A 130 3.26 9.74 10.61
CA ASN A 130 3.63 8.40 11.03
C ASN A 130 5.04 8.05 10.57
N PHE A 131 5.73 7.29 11.40
CA PHE A 131 7.06 6.79 11.12
C PHE A 131 6.99 5.29 10.87
N ILE A 132 7.46 4.85 9.70
CA ILE A 132 7.42 3.44 9.33
C ILE A 132 8.79 2.99 8.79
N SER A 133 9.26 1.86 9.28
CA SER A 133 10.47 1.19 8.75
C SER A 133 10.05 0.14 7.72
N LEU A 134 10.55 0.31 6.49
CA LEU A 134 10.30 -0.55 5.33
C LEU A 134 11.62 -0.78 4.58
N PHE A 135 11.92 -2.01 4.19
CA PHE A 135 13.11 -2.32 3.36
C PHE A 135 14.43 -1.76 3.95
N ASN A 136 14.59 -1.87 5.28
CA ASN A 136 15.73 -1.31 6.03
C ASN A 136 15.90 0.23 5.90
N LYS A 137 14.84 0.94 5.51
CA LYS A 137 14.78 2.40 5.42
C LYS A 137 13.65 2.92 6.29
N ASN A 138 13.86 4.12 6.82
CA ASN A 138 12.88 4.82 7.62
C ASN A 138 12.14 5.86 6.79
N PHE A 139 10.81 5.84 6.86
CA PHE A 139 9.94 6.76 6.14
C PHE A 139 9.15 7.60 7.12
N ASN A 140 9.01 8.89 6.81
CA ASN A 140 8.17 9.83 7.53
C ASN A 140 7.03 10.23 6.61
N LEU A 141 5.87 9.61 6.83
CA LEU A 141 4.72 9.70 5.95
C LEU A 141 3.57 10.40 6.67
N ILE A 142 2.71 11.07 5.90
CA ILE A 142 1.45 11.61 6.40
C ILE A 142 0.39 10.54 6.18
N ILE A 143 -0.40 10.26 7.20
CA ILE A 143 -1.61 9.45 7.10
C ILE A 143 -2.81 10.34 7.28
N VAL A 144 -3.84 10.07 6.48
CA VAL A 144 -5.13 10.74 6.52
C VAL A 144 -6.20 9.73 6.92
N ASP A 145 -6.91 10.06 7.99
CA ASP A 145 -8.13 9.38 8.37
C ASP A 145 -9.33 10.15 7.83
N ILE A 146 -9.90 9.60 6.76
CA ILE A 146 -11.13 10.07 6.10
C ILE A 146 -12.34 9.22 6.49
N GLY A 147 -12.23 8.39 7.52
CA GLY A 147 -13.34 7.56 7.99
C GLY A 147 -13.73 6.44 7.04
N LEU A 148 -12.77 5.73 6.45
CA LEU A 148 -13.05 4.51 5.67
C LEU A 148 -13.39 3.36 6.62
N TYR A 149 -14.59 2.80 6.48
CA TYR A 149 -15.06 1.63 7.22
C TYR A 149 -15.64 0.59 6.26
N ASN A 150 -15.26 -0.68 6.43
CA ASN A 150 -15.77 -1.85 5.71
C ASN A 150 -15.89 -1.60 4.20
N VAL A 151 -14.76 -1.28 3.56
CA VAL A 151 -14.77 -0.85 2.15
C VAL A 151 -15.14 -2.00 1.22
N ASP A 152 -15.79 -1.67 0.10
CA ASP A 152 -16.20 -2.67 -0.90
C ASP A 152 -15.00 -3.08 -1.76
N THR A 153 -14.30 -4.10 -1.30
CA THR A 153 -13.03 -4.57 -1.87
C THR A 153 -13.24 -5.38 -3.15
N GLN A 154 -12.98 -4.75 -4.31
CA GLN A 154 -13.06 -5.41 -5.61
C GLN A 154 -11.90 -6.39 -5.80
N LYS A 155 -10.67 -5.95 -5.50
CA LYS A 155 -9.46 -6.74 -5.72
C LYS A 155 -8.44 -6.51 -4.61
N ILE A 156 -7.77 -7.56 -4.20
CA ILE A 156 -6.59 -7.49 -3.33
C ILE A 156 -5.62 -8.59 -3.73
N LYS A 157 -4.35 -8.24 -3.84
CA LYS A 157 -3.26 -9.18 -4.11
C LYS A 157 -2.06 -8.82 -3.25
N VAL A 158 -1.59 -9.78 -2.44
CA VAL A 158 -0.30 -9.66 -1.75
C VAL A 158 0.81 -9.93 -2.76
N ILE A 159 1.79 -9.04 -2.80
CA ILE A 159 2.92 -9.09 -3.73
C ILE A 159 4.14 -9.61 -2.99
N LYS A 160 4.42 -9.05 -1.80
CA LYS A 160 5.58 -9.40 -0.98
C LYS A 160 5.36 -9.03 0.48
N GLY A 161 5.73 -9.90 1.42
CA GLY A 161 5.85 -9.55 2.85
C GLY A 161 7.05 -8.64 3.13
N ILE A 162 6.89 -7.69 4.04
CA ILE A 162 7.95 -6.74 4.43
C ILE A 162 8.32 -6.99 5.89
N LYS A 163 9.62 -7.06 6.16
CA LYS A 163 10.19 -7.19 7.51
C LYS A 163 10.22 -5.83 8.21
#